data_AF-A0ABD2LAI3-F1
#
_entry.id   AF-A0ABD2LAI3-F1
#
_cell.length_a   1.000
_cell.length_b   1.000
_cell.length_c   1.000
_cell.angle_alpha   90.00
_cell.angle_beta   90.00
_cell.angle_gamma   90.00
#
_symmetry.space_group_name_H-M   'P 1'
#
loop_
_entity.id
_entity.type
_entity.pdbx_description
1 polymer ?
#
loop_
_entity_poly.entity_id
_entity_poly.type
_entity_poly.pdbx_seq_one_letter_code
_entity_poly.pdbx_strand_id
1 'polypeptide(L)'
;MLGKNAFSGPATPSIFCRRCISRKLPNPGKPPILPPAKTKMYTVTQFKWGNPADIADLLWRRHIYNSAFLSMRRLFREEVGLKKSFTFGLEDIKKAEADELDTLLALNEARNKQLAVERAEREKVAMQQLEEETLKQIERRLEWEEQNAEKRTEEVLAVIEKSDEFVTLENMEQKILDALETPTTFDYAIDLNGIKIENPVPDKYPHSVATLPNIYKNPLDYGPPIEGYKYKRGRPGQFKPKGPRNPSGNKGQDGGEGQKEAQTTTKVVG
;
A
#
# COMPACT_ATOMS: atom_id res chain seq x y z
N MET A 1 27.88 -22.75 -17.73
CA MET A 1 26.66 -21.95 -17.50
C MET A 1 26.49 -21.00 -18.66
N LEU A 2 25.37 -21.07 -19.38
CA LEU A 2 24.81 -20.02 -20.26
C LEU A 2 23.47 -20.59 -20.78
N GLY A 3 22.39 -20.22 -20.07
CA GLY A 3 21.03 -20.64 -20.36
C GLY A 3 20.48 -19.98 -21.61
N LYS A 4 19.76 -20.74 -22.42
CA LYS A 4 19.00 -20.23 -23.57
C LYS A 4 17.64 -19.77 -23.05
N ASN A 5 17.37 -18.48 -23.16
CA ASN A 5 16.09 -17.87 -22.79
C ASN A 5 14.98 -18.40 -23.71
N ALA A 6 13.96 -19.01 -23.12
CA ALA A 6 12.72 -19.37 -23.81
C ALA A 6 11.77 -18.17 -23.75
N PHE A 7 11.50 -17.56 -24.90
CA PHE A 7 10.43 -16.58 -25.06
C PHE A 7 9.16 -17.33 -25.48
N SER A 8 8.20 -17.47 -24.56
CA SER A 8 6.87 -18.02 -24.83
C SER A 8 5.89 -16.88 -25.14
N GLY A 9 5.56 -16.71 -26.42
CA GLY A 9 4.43 -15.89 -26.88
C GLY A 9 3.19 -16.75 -27.22
N PRO A 10 1.98 -16.15 -27.26
CA PRO A 10 0.72 -16.85 -27.05
C PRO A 10 0.29 -17.74 -28.22
N ALA A 11 -0.18 -18.94 -27.87
CA ALA A 11 -0.77 -19.92 -28.76
C ALA A 11 -2.12 -19.40 -29.30
N THR A 12 -2.14 -18.99 -30.57
CA THR A 12 -3.39 -18.93 -31.34
C THR A 12 -3.62 -20.30 -31.98
N PRO A 13 -4.77 -20.97 -31.76
CA PRO A 13 -5.08 -22.22 -32.45
C PRO A 13 -5.51 -21.89 -33.88
N SER A 14 -4.52 -21.70 -34.75
CA SER A 14 -4.72 -21.73 -36.19
C SER A 14 -5.05 -23.17 -36.59
N ILE A 15 -6.34 -23.49 -36.58
CA ILE A 15 -6.92 -24.65 -37.27
C ILE A 15 -6.83 -24.35 -38.77
N PHE A 16 -5.61 -24.35 -39.29
CA PHE A 16 -5.37 -24.59 -40.70
C PHE A 16 -4.73 -25.95 -40.78
N CYS A 17 -5.58 -26.98 -40.95
CA CYS A 17 -5.14 -28.22 -41.55
C CYS A 17 -4.74 -27.92 -43.01
N ARG A 18 -3.57 -27.29 -43.19
CA ARG A 18 -2.87 -27.32 -44.45
C ARG A 18 -2.59 -28.79 -44.67
N ARG A 19 -3.25 -29.39 -45.66
CA ARG A 19 -2.77 -30.65 -46.25
C ARG A 19 -1.36 -30.35 -46.73
N CYS A 20 -0.39 -30.59 -45.87
CA CYS A 20 1.03 -30.52 -46.16
C CYS A 20 1.37 -31.71 -47.05
N ILE A 21 0.93 -31.66 -48.30
CA ILE A 21 1.62 -32.32 -49.39
C ILE A 21 2.93 -31.53 -49.55
N SER A 22 3.81 -31.68 -48.57
CA SER A 22 5.15 -31.14 -48.64
C SER A 22 5.82 -31.90 -49.77
N ARG A 23 6.07 -31.21 -50.88
CA ARG A 23 6.97 -31.71 -51.91
C ARG A 23 8.36 -31.74 -51.26
N LYS A 24 8.69 -32.84 -50.57
CA LYS A 24 10.05 -33.07 -50.09
C LYS A 24 10.96 -32.86 -51.28
N LEU A 25 11.99 -32.01 -51.12
CA LEU A 25 13.03 -31.90 -52.13
C LEU A 25 13.57 -33.32 -52.37
N PRO A 26 13.62 -33.79 -53.62
CA PRO A 26 14.21 -35.10 -53.89
C PRO A 26 15.64 -35.10 -53.35
N ASN A 27 16.07 -36.22 -52.77
CA ASN A 27 17.43 -36.34 -52.27
C ASN A 27 18.41 -35.97 -53.38
N PRO A 28 19.44 -35.13 -53.08
CA PRO A 28 20.41 -34.74 -54.09
C PRO A 28 21.06 -36.00 -54.66
N GLY A 29 21.06 -36.11 -56.00
CA GLY A 29 21.74 -37.19 -56.69
C GLY A 29 23.25 -37.16 -56.48
N LYS A 30 23.96 -38.18 -56.98
CA LYS A 30 25.43 -38.20 -56.92
C LYS A 30 26.00 -36.98 -57.68
N PRO A 31 26.90 -36.19 -57.09
CA PRO A 31 27.52 -35.07 -57.79
C PRO A 31 28.36 -35.55 -58.98
N PRO A 32 28.48 -34.76 -60.08
CA PRO A 32 29.20 -35.15 -61.30
C PRO A 32 30.67 -35.53 -61.10
N ILE A 33 31.27 -35.09 -59.99
CA ILE A 33 32.68 -35.31 -59.63
C ILE A 33 32.95 -36.78 -59.25
N LEU A 34 31.92 -37.53 -58.82
CA LEU A 34 32.09 -38.91 -58.40
C LEU A 34 32.06 -39.87 -59.59
N PRO A 35 33.02 -40.80 -59.71
CA PRO A 35 32.97 -41.81 -60.75
C PRO A 35 31.74 -42.72 -60.58
N PRO A 36 31.17 -43.25 -61.68
CA PRO A 36 30.10 -44.22 -61.60
C PRO A 36 30.56 -45.47 -60.84
N ALA A 37 29.62 -46.16 -60.18
CA ALA A 37 29.93 -47.42 -59.51
C ALA A 37 30.44 -48.46 -60.52
N LYS A 38 31.40 -49.31 -60.11
CA LYS A 38 31.96 -50.38 -60.96
C LYS A 38 30.87 -51.27 -61.59
N THR A 39 29.78 -51.52 -60.86
CA THR A 39 28.62 -52.28 -61.35
C THR A 39 27.85 -51.56 -62.45
N LYS A 40 27.83 -50.22 -62.47
CA LYS A 40 27.11 -49.39 -63.45
C LYS A 40 27.99 -48.94 -64.62
N MET A 41 29.32 -49.01 -64.54
CA MET A 41 30.25 -48.58 -65.59
C MET A 41 29.96 -49.22 -66.95
N TYR A 42 29.59 -50.50 -66.98
CA TYR A 42 29.37 -51.27 -68.22
C TYR A 42 27.92 -51.75 -68.38
N THR A 43 27.00 -51.32 -67.51
CA THR A 43 25.58 -51.70 -67.63
C THR A 43 24.91 -50.86 -68.71
N VAL A 44 24.57 -51.46 -69.85
CA VAL A 44 23.73 -50.82 -70.87
C VAL A 44 22.27 -51.13 -70.57
N THR A 45 21.45 -50.10 -70.40
CA THR A 45 20.00 -50.25 -70.24
C THR A 45 19.42 -50.77 -71.56
N GLN A 46 19.02 -52.02 -71.58
CA GLN A 46 18.32 -52.62 -72.72
C GLN A 46 16.85 -52.18 -72.69
N PHE A 47 16.44 -51.36 -73.65
CA PHE A 47 15.05 -50.98 -73.78
C PHE A 47 14.27 -52.09 -74.48
N LYS A 48 13.11 -52.42 -73.92
CA LYS A 48 12.16 -53.32 -74.58
C LYS A 48 11.45 -52.56 -75.68
N TRP A 49 11.46 -53.09 -76.90
CA TRP A 49 10.67 -52.54 -78.00
C TRP A 49 9.19 -52.72 -77.67
N GLY A 50 8.47 -51.61 -77.54
CA GLY A 50 7.02 -51.62 -77.39
C GLY A 50 6.35 -51.86 -78.73
N ASN A 51 5.09 -52.29 -78.69
CA ASN A 51 4.27 -52.37 -79.88
C ASN A 51 4.08 -50.95 -80.47
N PRO A 52 4.36 -50.72 -81.77
CA PRO A 52 4.25 -49.40 -82.38
C PRO A 52 2.84 -48.79 -82.27
N ALA A 53 1.78 -49.62 -82.28
CA ALA A 53 0.41 -49.13 -82.15
C ALA A 53 0.15 -48.50 -80.78
N ASP A 54 0.60 -49.16 -79.70
CA ASP A 54 0.42 -48.68 -78.33
C ASP A 54 1.24 -47.41 -78.06
N ILE A 55 2.44 -47.32 -78.64
CA ILE A 55 3.29 -46.13 -78.54
C ILE A 55 2.63 -44.93 -79.22
N ALA A 56 2.05 -45.12 -80.42
CA ALA A 56 1.36 -44.06 -81.13
C ALA A 56 0.15 -43.54 -80.34
N ASP A 57 -0.67 -44.45 -79.79
CA ASP A 57 -1.82 -44.07 -78.95
C ASP A 57 -1.37 -43.34 -77.67
N LEU A 58 -0.35 -43.83 -76.97
CA LEU A 58 0.19 -43.17 -75.77
C LEU A 58 0.72 -41.77 -76.06
N LEU A 59 1.43 -41.57 -77.18
CA LEU A 59 1.93 -40.26 -77.58
C LEU A 59 0.79 -39.30 -77.91
N TRP A 60 -0.24 -39.78 -78.61
CA TRP A 60 -1.43 -38.99 -78.94
C TRP A 60 -2.21 -38.58 -77.68
N ARG A 61 -2.50 -39.53 -76.78
CA ARG A 61 -3.17 -39.25 -75.49
C ARG A 61 -2.38 -38.27 -74.63
N ARG A 62 -1.05 -38.45 -74.56
CA ARG A 62 -0.16 -37.51 -73.85
C ARG A 62 -0.21 -36.13 -74.46
N HIS A 63 -0.22 -36.03 -75.79
CA HIS A 63 -0.32 -34.75 -76.48
C HIS A 63 -1.64 -34.04 -76.15
N ILE A 64 -2.77 -34.73 -76.27
CA ILE A 64 -4.10 -34.15 -75.97
C ILE A 64 -4.19 -33.71 -74.51
N TYR A 65 -3.80 -34.58 -73.58
CA TYR A 65 -3.81 -34.26 -72.16
C TYR A 65 -2.96 -33.03 -71.84
N ASN A 66 -1.73 -32.98 -72.36
CA ASN A 66 -0.84 -31.85 -72.12
C ASN A 66 -1.38 -30.55 -72.73
N SER A 67 -1.96 -30.61 -73.93
CA SER A 67 -2.59 -29.45 -74.56
C SER A 67 -3.75 -28.90 -73.73
N ALA A 68 -4.63 -29.77 -73.22
CA ALA A 68 -5.72 -29.37 -72.34
C ALA A 68 -5.23 -28.81 -70.99
N PHE A 69 -4.18 -29.41 -70.41
CA PHE A 69 -3.65 -28.93 -69.13
C PHE A 69 -2.91 -27.59 -69.26
N LEU A 70 -2.20 -27.39 -70.37
CA LEU A 70 -1.53 -26.13 -70.68
C LEU A 70 -2.53 -24.98 -70.88
N SER A 71 -3.67 -25.24 -71.53
CA SER A 71 -4.73 -24.22 -71.68
C SER A 71 -5.34 -23.84 -70.33
N MET A 72 -5.65 -24.81 -69.46
CA MET A 72 -6.14 -24.51 -68.11
C MET A 72 -5.12 -23.74 -67.27
N ARG A 73 -3.84 -24.12 -67.34
CA ARG A 73 -2.75 -23.40 -66.65
C ARG A 73 -2.62 -21.96 -67.13
N ARG A 74 -2.91 -21.68 -68.40
CA ARG A 74 -2.93 -20.32 -68.94
C ARG A 74 -4.09 -19.51 -68.36
N LEU A 75 -5.31 -20.05 -68.41
CA LEU A 75 -6.51 -19.41 -67.84
C LEU A 75 -6.31 -19.02 -66.37
N PHE A 76 -5.83 -19.96 -65.53
CA PHE A 76 -5.60 -19.65 -64.11
C PHE A 76 -4.52 -18.59 -63.87
N ARG A 77 -3.50 -18.50 -64.73
CA ARG A 77 -2.52 -17.42 -64.63
C ARG A 77 -3.13 -16.07 -64.98
N GLU A 78 -3.96 -16.02 -66.00
CA GLU A 78 -4.67 -14.80 -66.42
C GLU A 78 -5.60 -14.33 -65.31
N GLU A 79 -6.40 -15.22 -64.70
CA GLU A 79 -7.27 -14.88 -63.55
C GLU A 79 -6.49 -14.36 -62.34
N VAL A 80 -5.36 -15.00 -62.00
CA VAL A 80 -4.51 -14.55 -60.89
C VAL A 80 -3.86 -13.21 -61.22
N GLY A 81 -3.50 -12.97 -62.48
CA GLY A 81 -3.00 -11.67 -62.97
C GLY A 81 -4.06 -10.58 -62.85
N LEU A 82 -5.29 -10.86 -63.27
CA LEU A 82 -6.41 -9.92 -63.21
C LEU A 82 -6.78 -9.53 -61.77
N LYS A 83 -6.74 -10.49 -60.84
CA LYS A 83 -6.92 -10.21 -59.40
C LYS A 83 -5.85 -9.29 -58.83
N LYS A 84 -4.61 -9.38 -59.35
CA LYS A 84 -3.53 -8.47 -58.97
C LYS A 84 -3.69 -7.09 -59.59
N SER A 85 -4.24 -6.97 -60.80
CA SER A 85 -4.52 -5.64 -61.38
C SER A 85 -5.73 -4.96 -60.73
N PHE A 86 -6.68 -5.71 -60.18
CA PHE A 86 -7.81 -5.14 -59.44
C PHE A 86 -7.37 -4.34 -58.18
N THR A 87 -6.15 -4.54 -57.69
CA THR A 87 -5.62 -3.75 -56.57
C THR A 87 -5.38 -2.29 -56.92
N PHE A 88 -5.35 -1.91 -58.20
CA PHE A 88 -5.22 -0.49 -58.60
C PHE A 88 -6.40 0.37 -58.11
N GLY A 89 -7.62 -0.18 -58.03
CA GLY A 89 -8.77 0.55 -57.46
C GLY A 89 -8.72 0.71 -55.94
N LEU A 90 -7.89 -0.06 -55.24
CA LEU A 90 -7.71 0.06 -53.79
C LEU A 90 -6.81 1.25 -53.42
N GLU A 91 -5.99 1.75 -54.33
CA GLU A 91 -5.10 2.87 -54.04
C GLU A 91 -5.87 4.17 -53.86
N ASP A 92 -6.90 4.41 -54.67
CA ASP A 92 -7.74 5.60 -54.55
C ASP A 92 -8.60 5.55 -53.28
N ILE A 93 -9.09 4.37 -52.92
CA ILE A 93 -9.80 4.16 -51.64
C ILE A 93 -8.86 4.45 -50.47
N LYS A 94 -7.62 3.93 -50.49
CA LYS A 94 -6.64 4.19 -49.44
C LYS A 94 -6.28 5.66 -49.29
N LYS A 95 -6.20 6.40 -50.41
CA LYS A 95 -5.97 7.85 -50.36
C LYS A 95 -7.14 8.57 -49.72
N ALA A 96 -8.37 8.25 -50.12
CA ALA A 96 -9.57 8.82 -49.51
C ALA A 96 -9.63 8.52 -48.00
N GLU A 97 -9.35 7.28 -47.59
CA GLU A 97 -9.28 6.89 -46.16
C GLU A 97 -8.21 7.66 -45.39
N ALA A 98 -7.05 7.91 -46.00
CA ALA A 98 -5.98 8.68 -45.38
C ALA A 98 -6.35 10.17 -45.21
N ASP A 99 -6.93 10.77 -46.25
CA ASP A 99 -7.40 12.16 -46.21
C ASP A 99 -8.50 12.34 -45.15
N GLU A 100 -9.45 11.40 -45.07
CA GLU A 100 -10.47 11.39 -44.01
C GLU A 100 -9.84 11.29 -42.62
N LEU A 101 -8.85 10.41 -42.44
CA LEU A 101 -8.15 10.27 -41.16
C LEU A 101 -7.46 11.57 -40.74
N ASP A 102 -6.79 12.25 -41.67
CA ASP A 102 -6.10 13.50 -41.41
C ASP A 102 -7.09 14.60 -40.96
N THR A 103 -8.27 14.67 -41.58
CA THR A 103 -9.32 15.62 -41.15
C THR A 103 -9.82 15.33 -39.73
N LEU A 104 -10.00 14.06 -39.37
CA LEU A 104 -10.46 13.66 -38.03
C LEU A 104 -9.40 13.95 -36.97
N LEU A 105 -8.12 13.73 -37.28
CA LEU A 105 -7.02 14.07 -36.40
C LEU A 105 -6.96 15.59 -36.14
N ALA A 106 -7.08 16.41 -37.19
CA ALA A 106 -7.08 17.86 -37.05
C ALA A 106 -8.25 18.37 -36.17
N LEU A 107 -9.45 17.79 -36.33
CA LEU A 107 -10.60 18.11 -35.48
C LEU A 107 -10.39 17.68 -34.03
N ASN A 108 -9.78 16.52 -33.81
CA ASN A 108 -9.47 16.03 -32.47
C ASN A 108 -8.45 16.94 -31.77
N GLU A 109 -7.40 17.34 -32.48
CA GLU A 109 -6.40 18.28 -31.97
C GLU A 109 -7.00 19.63 -31.60
N ALA A 110 -7.89 20.18 -32.44
CA ALA A 110 -8.58 21.43 -32.15
C ALA A 110 -9.42 21.34 -30.87
N ARG A 111 -10.16 20.23 -30.69
CA ARG A 111 -10.93 19.97 -29.47
C ARG A 111 -10.03 19.81 -28.24
N ASN A 112 -8.93 19.09 -28.38
CA ASN A 112 -7.98 18.90 -27.28
C ASN A 112 -7.34 20.22 -26.84
N LYS A 113 -7.04 21.12 -27.79
CA LYS A 113 -6.55 22.47 -27.48
C LYS A 113 -7.57 23.27 -26.66
N GLN A 114 -8.86 23.23 -27.04
CA GLN A 114 -9.93 23.89 -26.28
C GLN A 114 -10.03 23.33 -24.86
N LEU A 115 -10.08 22.00 -24.72
CA LEU A 115 -10.14 21.33 -23.41
C LEU A 115 -8.89 21.59 -22.55
N ALA A 116 -7.71 21.76 -23.17
CA ALA A 116 -6.49 22.10 -22.46
C ALA A 116 -6.55 23.52 -21.87
N VAL A 117 -7.14 24.48 -22.59
CA VAL A 117 -7.37 25.84 -22.08
C VAL A 117 -8.32 25.81 -20.89
N GLU A 118 -9.46 25.13 -21.02
CA GLU A 118 -10.43 24.98 -19.91
C GLU A 118 -9.83 24.28 -18.69
N ARG A 119 -8.93 23.30 -18.90
CA ARG A 119 -8.21 22.65 -17.81
C ARG A 119 -7.25 23.61 -17.12
N ALA A 120 -6.48 24.39 -17.88
CA ALA A 120 -5.54 25.36 -17.34
C ALA A 120 -6.27 26.47 -16.54
N GLU A 121 -7.46 26.89 -16.97
CA GLU A 121 -8.29 27.83 -16.21
C GLU A 121 -8.75 27.24 -14.88
N ARG A 122 -9.24 25.98 -14.88
CA ARG A 122 -9.61 25.29 -13.64
C ARG A 122 -8.43 25.07 -12.69
N GLU A 123 -7.27 24.72 -13.22
CA GLU A 123 -6.05 24.55 -12.43
C GLU A 123 -5.61 25.87 -11.80
N LYS A 124 -5.70 27.01 -12.51
CA LYS A 124 -5.42 28.33 -11.93
C LYS A 124 -6.34 28.66 -10.76
N VAL A 125 -7.64 28.40 -10.89
CA VAL A 125 -8.61 28.63 -9.81
C VAL A 125 -8.32 27.72 -8.61
N ALA A 126 -8.04 26.43 -8.86
CA ALA A 126 -7.70 25.49 -7.80
C ALA A 126 -6.39 25.87 -7.08
N MET A 127 -5.39 26.35 -7.81
CA MET A 127 -4.13 26.85 -7.24
C MET A 127 -4.36 28.06 -6.32
N GLN A 128 -5.18 29.03 -6.76
CA GLN A 128 -5.53 30.19 -5.94
C GLN A 128 -6.25 29.77 -4.64
N GLN A 129 -7.19 28.83 -4.72
CA GLN A 129 -7.87 28.30 -3.53
C GLN A 129 -6.90 27.61 -2.57
N LEU A 130 -5.98 26.80 -3.11
CA LEU A 130 -4.97 26.12 -2.31
C LEU A 130 -4.00 27.10 -1.64
N GLU A 131 -3.60 28.17 -2.34
CA GLU A 131 -2.80 29.26 -1.77
C GLU A 131 -3.52 29.92 -0.59
N GLU A 132 -4.80 30.28 -0.75
CA GLU A 132 -5.61 30.86 0.33
C GLU A 132 -5.76 29.92 1.53
N GLU A 133 -6.01 28.63 1.29
CA GLU A 133 -6.12 27.63 2.35
C GLU A 133 -4.79 27.43 3.09
N THR A 134 -3.67 27.44 2.36
CA THR A 134 -2.33 27.31 2.92
C THR A 134 -2.00 28.51 3.81
N LEU A 135 -2.32 29.73 3.38
CA LEU A 135 -2.15 30.94 4.20
C LEU A 135 -2.96 30.85 5.50
N LYS A 136 -4.24 30.46 5.43
CA LYS A 136 -5.09 30.26 6.62
C LYS A 136 -4.57 29.17 7.55
N GLN A 137 -3.89 28.15 7.03
CA GLN A 137 -3.26 27.12 7.85
C GLN A 137 -2.00 27.65 8.55
N ILE A 138 -1.20 28.46 7.85
CA ILE A 138 -0.02 29.11 8.42
C ILE A 138 -0.43 30.07 9.52
N GLU A 139 -1.43 30.92 9.29
CA GLU A 139 -1.95 31.87 10.30
C GLU A 139 -2.41 31.15 11.57
N ARG A 140 -3.27 30.14 11.44
CA ARG A 140 -3.73 29.33 12.60
C ARG A 140 -2.58 28.65 13.34
N ARG A 141 -1.55 28.22 12.62
CA ARG A 141 -0.38 27.59 13.22
C ARG A 141 0.45 28.61 14.01
N LEU A 142 0.67 29.80 13.46
CA LEU A 142 1.37 30.88 14.15
C LEU A 142 0.63 31.30 15.41
N GLU A 143 -0.68 31.51 15.34
CA GLU A 143 -1.52 31.84 16.51
C GLU A 143 -1.41 30.76 17.61
N TRP A 144 -1.42 29.48 17.22
CA TRP A 144 -1.27 28.38 18.16
C TRP A 144 0.14 28.33 18.78
N GLU A 145 1.18 28.56 17.96
CA GLU A 145 2.56 28.60 18.42
C GLU A 145 2.79 29.77 19.40
N GLU A 146 2.22 30.94 19.12
CA GLU A 146 2.25 32.12 20.01
C GLU A 146 1.57 31.83 21.34
N GLN A 147 0.31 31.36 21.33
CA GLN A 147 -0.42 31.01 22.56
C GLN A 147 0.29 29.92 23.37
N ASN A 148 0.88 28.94 22.69
CA ASN A 148 1.62 27.87 23.35
C ASN A 148 2.94 28.42 23.94
N ALA A 149 3.64 29.30 23.23
CA ALA A 149 4.83 29.95 23.75
C ALA A 149 4.51 30.78 25.00
N GLU A 150 3.47 31.60 24.97
CA GLU A 150 3.00 32.39 26.13
C GLU A 150 2.72 31.49 27.34
N LYS A 151 1.90 30.45 27.17
CA LYS A 151 1.61 29.49 28.26
C LYS A 151 2.88 28.84 28.83
N ARG A 152 3.80 28.42 27.96
CA ARG A 152 5.07 27.80 28.39
C ARG A 152 5.95 28.80 29.13
N THR A 153 5.98 30.07 28.70
CA THR A 153 6.72 31.11 29.42
C THR A 153 6.12 31.38 30.80
N GLU A 154 4.79 31.43 30.92
CA GLU A 154 4.10 31.57 32.21
C GLU A 154 4.39 30.40 33.15
N GLU A 155 4.36 29.16 32.64
CA GLU A 155 4.72 27.96 33.40
C GLU A 155 6.16 28.02 33.92
N VAL A 156 7.10 28.44 33.07
CA VAL A 156 8.52 28.58 33.45
C VAL A 156 8.69 29.67 34.52
N LEU A 157 8.04 30.83 34.37
CA LEU A 157 8.09 31.89 35.37
C LEU A 157 7.52 31.44 36.71
N ALA A 158 6.37 30.76 36.72
CA ALA A 158 5.78 30.20 37.93
C ALA A 158 6.67 29.15 38.61
N VAL A 159 7.46 28.39 37.85
CA VAL A 159 8.44 27.45 38.40
C VAL A 159 9.66 28.18 38.96
N ILE A 160 10.12 29.25 38.32
CA ILE A 160 11.21 30.09 38.83
C ILE A 160 10.80 30.71 40.17
N GLU A 161 9.60 31.28 40.28
CA GLU A 161 9.09 31.83 41.55
C GLU A 161 9.03 30.77 42.66
N LYS A 162 8.59 29.54 42.33
CA LYS A 162 8.57 28.42 43.29
C LYS A 162 9.97 27.88 43.62
N SER A 163 10.96 28.13 42.77
CA SER A 163 12.31 27.60 42.97
C SER A 163 13.03 28.23 44.16
N ASP A 164 12.64 29.46 44.52
CA ASP A 164 13.12 30.14 45.74
C ASP A 164 12.72 29.40 47.02
N GLU A 165 11.62 28.64 46.99
CA GLU A 165 11.13 27.83 48.12
C GLU A 165 11.78 26.44 48.19
N PHE A 166 12.58 26.04 47.19
CA PHE A 166 13.20 24.71 47.16
C PHE A 166 14.28 24.54 48.22
N VAL A 167 14.41 23.31 48.71
CA VAL A 167 15.38 22.96 49.75
C VAL A 167 16.76 22.76 49.13
N THR A 168 17.68 23.69 49.42
CA THR A 168 19.11 23.59 49.06
C THR A 168 19.93 23.11 50.25
N LEU A 169 21.16 22.61 50.01
CA LEU A 169 22.04 22.09 51.08
C LEU A 169 22.25 23.07 52.24
N GLU A 170 22.26 24.37 51.95
CA GLU A 170 22.44 25.45 52.92
C GLU A 170 21.18 25.69 53.78
N ASN A 171 19.99 25.57 53.18
CA ASN A 171 18.70 25.82 53.85
C ASN A 171 18.06 24.56 54.47
N MET A 172 18.71 23.39 54.36
CA MET A 172 18.19 22.09 54.79
C MET A 172 17.83 22.04 56.27
N GLU A 173 18.76 22.41 57.16
CA GLU A 173 18.55 22.28 58.62
C GLU A 173 17.42 23.19 59.10
N GLN A 174 17.32 24.40 58.56
CA GLN A 174 16.26 25.36 58.87
C GLN A 174 14.89 24.83 58.44
N LYS A 175 14.76 24.34 57.19
CA LYS A 175 13.50 23.78 56.69
C LYS A 175 13.07 22.51 57.44
N ILE A 176 14.01 21.70 57.93
CA ILE A 176 13.70 20.53 58.77
C ILE A 176 13.08 20.97 60.10
N LEU A 177 13.63 22.01 60.75
CA LEU A 177 13.07 22.54 61.98
C LEU A 177 11.68 23.16 61.76
N ASP A 178 11.51 23.97 60.71
CA ASP A 178 10.22 24.57 60.35
C ASP A 178 9.13 23.51 60.11
N ALA A 179 9.49 22.42 59.41
CA ALA A 179 8.58 21.31 59.14
C ALA A 179 8.22 20.51 60.42
N LEU A 180 9.15 20.38 61.36
CA LEU A 180 8.89 19.78 62.68
C LEU A 180 8.06 20.71 63.57
N GLU A 181 8.17 22.02 63.37
CA GLU A 181 7.39 23.03 64.10
C GLU A 181 5.96 23.14 63.62
N THR A 182 5.75 23.01 62.31
CA THR A 182 4.46 23.28 61.66
C THR A 182 3.91 22.00 61.00
N PRO A 183 3.28 21.09 61.76
CA PRO A 183 2.67 19.90 61.19
C PRO A 183 1.46 20.28 60.31
N THR A 184 1.47 19.85 59.05
CA THR A 184 0.37 20.10 58.09
C THR A 184 -0.40 18.81 57.80
N THR A 185 -1.74 18.90 57.77
CA THR A 185 -2.64 17.78 57.44
C THR A 185 -3.33 18.01 56.12
N PHE A 186 -3.27 17.01 55.24
CA PHE A 186 -4.00 17.02 53.97
C PHE A 186 -5.34 16.29 54.03
N ASP A 187 -5.74 15.83 55.23
CA ASP A 187 -6.98 15.10 55.43
C ASP A 187 -8.19 16.04 55.36
N TYR A 188 -9.10 15.76 54.43
CA TYR A 188 -10.39 16.44 54.31
C TYR A 188 -11.48 15.45 53.91
N ALA A 189 -12.71 15.71 54.35
CA ALA A 189 -13.89 15.00 53.89
C ALA A 189 -14.59 15.80 52.77
N ILE A 190 -15.28 15.11 51.88
CA ILE A 190 -16.14 15.74 50.87
C ILE A 190 -17.58 15.28 51.15
N ASP A 191 -18.48 16.24 51.30
CA ASP A 191 -19.92 15.97 51.45
C ASP A 191 -20.54 15.49 50.13
N LEU A 192 -21.75 14.91 50.20
CA LEU A 192 -22.53 14.55 49.00
C LEU A 192 -22.81 15.76 48.08
N ASN A 193 -22.73 16.98 48.61
CA ASN A 193 -22.87 18.24 47.87
C ASN A 193 -21.54 18.73 47.25
N GLY A 194 -20.44 18.01 47.42
CA GLY A 194 -19.11 18.37 46.90
C GLY A 194 -18.36 19.42 47.73
N ILE A 195 -18.86 19.78 48.92
CA ILE A 195 -18.22 20.76 49.80
C ILE A 195 -17.09 20.07 50.59
N LYS A 196 -15.91 20.69 50.59
CA LYS A 196 -14.73 20.22 51.33
C LYS A 196 -14.84 20.63 52.81
N ILE A 197 -14.79 19.66 53.71
CA ILE A 197 -14.70 19.87 55.16
C ILE A 197 -13.25 19.56 55.57
N GLU A 198 -12.52 20.58 56.02
CA GLU A 198 -11.12 20.46 56.42
C GLU A 198 -11.01 20.09 57.90
N ASN A 199 -10.02 19.24 58.22
CA ASN A 199 -9.69 18.94 59.61
C ASN A 199 -8.87 20.11 60.22
N PRO A 200 -9.05 20.40 61.53
CA PRO A 200 -8.29 21.44 62.20
C PRO A 200 -6.80 21.12 62.21
N VAL A 201 -5.95 22.16 62.15
CA VAL A 201 -4.48 22.03 62.17
C VAL A 201 -4.05 21.31 63.45
N PRO A 202 -3.22 20.25 63.36
CA PRO A 202 -2.77 19.52 64.54
C PRO A 202 -1.77 20.32 65.37
N ASP A 203 -1.86 20.22 66.70
CA ASP A 203 -0.87 20.82 67.60
C ASP A 203 0.43 20.00 67.63
N LYS A 204 1.59 20.68 67.57
CA LYS A 204 2.95 20.08 67.54
C LYS A 204 3.19 19.06 68.66
N TYR A 205 2.72 19.37 69.85
CA TYR A 205 2.76 18.47 70.98
C TYR A 205 1.32 18.06 71.27
N PRO A 206 0.97 16.77 71.23
CA PRO A 206 -0.26 16.35 71.87
C PRO A 206 -0.11 16.78 73.32
N HIS A 207 -0.90 17.77 73.74
CA HIS A 207 -0.96 18.17 75.12
C HIS A 207 -1.04 16.90 75.96
N SER A 208 -0.04 16.70 76.83
CA SER A 208 0.07 15.51 77.67
C SER A 208 -1.30 15.15 78.20
N VAL A 209 -1.63 13.85 78.30
CA VAL A 209 -2.92 13.24 78.65
C VAL A 209 -3.70 13.93 79.81
N ALA A 210 -3.05 14.80 80.59
CA ALA A 210 -3.64 15.69 81.58
C ALA A 210 -4.60 16.79 81.06
N THR A 211 -4.51 17.26 79.81
CA THR A 211 -5.28 18.44 79.34
C THR A 211 -6.31 18.18 78.24
N LEU A 212 -6.53 16.93 77.83
CA LEU A 212 -7.72 16.60 77.04
C LEU A 212 -8.97 16.96 77.88
N PRO A 213 -9.93 17.77 77.39
CA PRO A 213 -11.18 17.96 78.07
C PRO A 213 -11.80 16.58 78.27
N ASN A 214 -11.94 16.18 79.53
CA ASN A 214 -12.42 14.86 79.89
C ASN A 214 -13.81 14.68 79.26
N ILE A 215 -13.89 13.87 78.20
CA ILE A 215 -15.15 13.59 77.48
C ILE A 215 -16.17 12.94 78.45
N TYR A 216 -15.71 12.42 79.59
CA TYR A 216 -16.54 11.88 80.67
C TYR A 216 -17.06 12.92 81.69
N LYS A 217 -16.71 14.21 81.58
CA LYS A 217 -17.27 15.26 82.46
C LYS A 217 -18.65 15.73 82.02
N ASN A 218 -18.96 15.64 80.72
CA ASN A 218 -20.30 15.86 80.21
C ASN A 218 -20.79 14.53 79.63
N PRO A 219 -21.62 13.75 80.34
CA PRO A 219 -22.25 12.59 79.75
C PRO A 219 -23.00 13.04 78.49
N LEU A 220 -22.68 12.44 77.35
CA LEU A 220 -23.51 12.55 76.16
C LEU A 220 -24.94 12.19 76.60
N ASP A 221 -25.86 13.14 76.47
CA ASP A 221 -27.27 12.96 76.77
C ASP A 221 -27.85 12.02 75.70
N TYR A 222 -27.57 10.72 75.86
CA TYR A 222 -28.25 9.68 75.13
C TYR A 222 -29.68 9.72 75.66
N GLY A 223 -30.54 10.39 74.89
CA GLY A 223 -31.98 10.42 75.14
C GLY A 223 -32.54 9.03 75.45
N PRO A 224 -33.72 8.97 76.11
CA PRO A 224 -34.22 7.76 76.73
C PRO A 224 -34.17 6.56 75.77
N PRO A 225 -33.77 5.36 76.25
CA PRO A 225 -33.70 4.17 75.43
C PRO A 225 -35.01 3.94 74.68
N ILE A 226 -34.93 3.76 73.36
CA ILE A 226 -36.09 3.50 72.51
C ILE A 226 -36.77 2.20 72.99
N GLU A 227 -38.00 2.33 73.50
CA GLU A 227 -38.79 1.23 74.04
C GLU A 227 -39.05 0.19 72.93
N GLY A 228 -38.50 -1.02 73.09
CA GLY A 228 -38.71 -2.14 72.16
C GLY A 228 -37.46 -2.73 71.47
N TYR A 229 -36.28 -2.11 71.60
CA TYR A 229 -35.06 -2.64 70.98
C TYR A 229 -34.35 -3.70 71.86
N LYS A 230 -34.41 -4.98 71.47
CA LYS A 230 -33.60 -6.07 72.05
C LYS A 230 -32.29 -6.23 71.28
N TYR A 231 -31.16 -5.95 71.91
CA TYR A 231 -29.84 -6.25 71.35
C TYR A 231 -29.62 -7.77 71.24
N LYS A 232 -29.41 -8.28 70.02
CA LYS A 232 -29.00 -9.67 69.78
C LYS A 232 -27.54 -9.84 70.22
N ARG A 233 -27.29 -10.66 71.25
CA ARG A 233 -25.94 -11.09 71.62
C ARG A 233 -25.38 -12.00 70.52
N GLY A 234 -24.34 -11.55 69.82
CA GLY A 234 -23.59 -12.36 68.85
C GLY A 234 -22.85 -13.52 69.52
N ARG A 235 -22.80 -14.69 68.88
CA ARG A 235 -22.01 -15.85 69.32
C ARG A 235 -20.50 -15.56 69.19
N PRO A 236 -19.65 -16.06 70.12
CA PRO A 236 -18.21 -15.95 69.99
C PRO A 236 -17.70 -16.84 68.84
N GLY A 237 -16.98 -16.25 67.89
CA GLY A 237 -16.41 -16.92 66.72
C GLY A 237 -15.06 -17.59 66.99
N GLN A 238 -14.76 -18.65 66.25
CA GLN A 238 -13.39 -19.14 66.09
C GLN A 238 -12.72 -18.37 64.95
N PHE A 239 -11.76 -17.53 65.28
CA PHE A 239 -10.92 -16.81 64.33
C PHE A 239 -9.68 -17.66 64.02
N LYS A 240 -9.46 -18.02 62.75
CA LYS A 240 -8.19 -18.60 62.30
C LYS A 240 -7.31 -17.52 61.67
N PRO A 241 -6.02 -17.41 62.04
CA PRO A 241 -5.14 -16.38 61.50
C PRO A 241 -4.76 -16.70 60.04
N LYS A 242 -4.83 -15.69 59.16
CA LYS A 242 -4.26 -15.75 57.81
C LYS A 242 -2.76 -15.47 57.88
N GLY A 243 -1.96 -16.34 57.25
CA GLY A 243 -0.50 -16.22 57.18
C GLY A 243 0.00 -15.02 56.36
N PRO A 244 1.33 -14.78 56.37
CA PRO A 244 1.94 -13.56 55.83
C PRO A 244 1.88 -13.51 54.31
N ARG A 245 1.55 -12.33 53.75
CA ARG A 245 1.69 -12.04 52.32
C ARG A 245 3.05 -11.38 52.08
N ASN A 246 3.83 -11.96 51.18
CA ASN A 246 5.05 -11.33 50.65
C ASN A 246 4.69 -10.20 49.66
N PRO A 247 5.38 -9.05 49.66
CA PRO A 247 5.25 -8.04 48.63
C PRO A 247 6.36 -8.20 47.59
N SER A 248 6.02 -8.75 46.42
CA SER A 248 6.84 -8.64 45.21
C SER A 248 5.94 -8.25 44.05
N GLY A 249 6.05 -7.01 43.58
CA GLY A 249 5.21 -6.45 42.52
C GLY A 249 5.78 -5.14 42.01
N ASN A 250 6.71 -5.28 41.08
CA ASN A 250 7.53 -4.27 40.41
C ASN A 250 6.68 -3.23 39.65
N LYS A 251 7.09 -1.95 39.72
CA LYS A 251 6.54 -0.84 38.92
C LYS A 251 7.04 -0.95 37.48
N GLY A 252 6.13 -0.95 36.50
CA GLY A 252 6.44 -0.81 35.07
C GLY A 252 6.11 0.61 34.61
N GLN A 253 7.11 1.28 34.04
CA GLN A 253 7.06 2.61 33.43
C GLN A 253 6.44 2.58 32.03
N ASP A 254 5.73 3.67 31.72
CA ASP A 254 5.71 4.50 30.50
C ASP A 254 6.12 3.95 29.12
N GLY A 255 5.34 4.37 28.11
CA GLY A 255 5.89 4.89 26.86
C GLY A 255 5.97 3.93 25.67
N GLY A 256 4.86 3.72 24.98
CA GLY A 256 4.84 3.17 23.62
C GLY A 256 4.81 4.29 22.57
N GLU A 257 5.97 4.82 22.20
CA GLU A 257 6.14 5.67 21.02
C GLU A 257 6.24 4.81 19.75
N GLY A 258 5.43 5.16 18.75
CA GLY A 258 5.42 4.52 17.44
C GLY A 258 6.66 4.90 16.62
N GLN A 259 7.34 3.87 16.12
CA GLN A 259 8.37 3.99 15.10
C GLN A 259 7.72 4.43 13.77
N LYS A 260 8.03 5.64 13.30
CA LYS A 260 7.93 6.00 11.88
C LYS A 260 9.35 6.26 11.37
N GLU A 261 9.83 5.32 10.56
CA GLU A 261 11.06 5.45 9.81
C GLU A 261 10.90 6.58 8.78
N ALA A 262 11.69 7.65 8.92
CA ALA A 262 11.93 8.62 7.87
C ALA A 262 13.37 8.41 7.38
N GLN A 263 13.51 7.80 6.20
CA GLN A 263 14.77 7.81 5.46
C GLN A 263 14.87 9.13 4.70
N THR A 264 15.86 9.94 5.07
CA THR A 264 16.39 11.06 4.28
C THR A 264 17.66 10.63 3.54
N THR A 265 18.01 11.41 2.51
CA THR A 265 19.15 11.31 1.55
C THR A 265 18.72 10.73 0.18
N THR A 266 18.99 11.32 -0.99
CA THR A 266 19.92 12.40 -1.37
C THR A 266 19.54 12.94 -2.76
N LYS A 267 19.89 14.21 -3.01
CA LYS A 267 19.98 14.89 -4.32
C LYS A 267 20.63 14.03 -5.42
N VAL A 268 20.09 14.09 -6.64
CA VAL A 268 20.89 14.16 -7.87
C VAL A 268 20.25 15.17 -8.83
N VAL A 269 21.06 16.17 -9.18
CA VAL A 269 20.90 17.10 -10.29
C VAL A 269 21.38 16.38 -11.56
N GLY A 270 20.60 16.47 -12.63
CA GLY A 270 20.87 15.92 -13.96
C GLY A 270 19.62 15.93 -14.82
#